data_AF-A0A157SWI7-F1
#
_entry.id   AF-A0A157SWI7-F1
#
_cell.length_a   1.000
_cell.length_b   1.000
_cell.length_c   1.000
_cell.angle_alpha   90.00
_cell.angle_beta   90.00
_cell.angle_gamma   90.00
#
_symmetry.space_group_name_H-M   'P 1'
#
loop_
_entity.id
_entity.type
_entity.pdbx_description
1 polymer ?
#
loop_
_entity_poly.entity_id
_entity_poly.type
_entity_poly.pdbx_seq_one_letter_code
_entity_poly.pdbx_strand_id
1 'polypeptide(L)'
;MRPSLYRPFYCVLGLCLLALAGCVDREPQQRAAFILFLQTRVTASPGALVRPPSEPEREALGGYTRQYEVISDFQETLKDSMADMGEAVRVLTLHSLAEVAARGMRFQALQTRLAQSRQALLKARARADEARAALLQADDLKQAFTPAYHKAVTEPAGTLLALYPTMEDTLGDAGRVAAYAQSHEEQLVVDGALAQVRDPSVQAQFNTLLARLNGRSGDIDAAQRQLSALKSPTP
;
A
#
# COMPACT_ATOMS: atom_id res chain seq x y z
N MET A 1 7.30 22.98 93.14
CA MET A 1 6.96 24.05 92.18
C MET A 1 6.91 23.46 90.77
N ARG A 2 5.75 23.45 90.12
CA ARG A 2 5.67 23.45 88.64
C ARG A 2 5.55 24.91 88.22
N PRO A 3 6.21 25.35 87.14
CA PRO A 3 5.45 25.46 85.90
C PRO A 3 6.23 25.19 84.58
N SER A 4 5.45 24.77 83.57
CA SER A 4 5.46 25.26 82.17
C SER A 4 6.60 24.81 81.24
N LEU A 5 6.33 23.86 80.34
CA LEU A 5 6.09 24.05 78.89
C LEU A 5 7.26 24.73 78.17
N TYR A 6 7.93 24.00 77.27
CA TYR A 6 8.17 24.43 75.89
C TYR A 6 8.74 23.23 75.10
N ARG A 7 7.96 22.77 74.13
CA ARG A 7 8.32 21.75 73.14
C ARG A 7 8.66 22.51 71.86
N PRO A 8 9.93 22.58 71.43
CA PRO A 8 10.24 23.09 70.12
C PRO A 8 10.23 21.93 69.12
N PHE A 9 9.16 21.91 68.34
CA PHE A 9 8.94 21.12 67.15
C PHE A 9 9.99 21.54 66.10
N TYR A 10 11.07 20.77 65.92
CA TYR A 10 12.04 21.02 64.85
C TYR A 10 12.45 19.72 64.14
N CYS A 11 12.46 19.84 62.82
CA CYS A 11 13.15 19.01 61.83
C CYS A 11 12.49 17.70 61.38
N VAL A 12 11.23 17.78 60.96
CA VAL A 12 10.76 17.01 59.77
C VAL A 12 10.46 18.02 58.67
N LEU A 13 11.48 18.72 58.18
CA LEU A 13 11.37 19.60 57.01
C LEU A 13 12.64 19.45 56.19
N GLY A 14 12.72 18.39 55.39
CA GLY A 14 13.90 18.13 54.59
C GLY A 14 13.90 16.81 53.85
N LEU A 15 12.76 16.32 53.37
CA LEU A 15 12.73 15.15 52.48
C LEU A 15 11.53 15.13 51.52
N CYS A 16 11.15 16.28 50.96
CA CYS A 16 10.10 16.36 49.94
C CYS A 16 10.48 17.23 48.72
N LEU A 17 11.77 17.31 48.35
CA LEU A 17 12.20 18.02 47.13
C LEU A 17 12.72 17.11 46.00
N LEU A 18 12.62 15.78 46.14
CA LEU A 18 13.02 14.83 45.08
C LEU A 18 11.85 14.11 44.40
N ALA A 19 10.61 14.50 44.68
CA ALA A 19 9.41 13.94 44.03
C ALA A 19 8.86 14.79 42.87
N LEU A 20 9.64 15.75 42.35
CA LEU A 20 9.30 16.55 41.16
C LEU A 20 10.07 16.14 39.90
N ALA A 21 10.75 14.98 39.93
CA ALA A 21 11.37 14.40 38.73
C ALA A 21 10.37 13.65 37.82
N GLY A 22 9.06 13.72 38.12
CA GLY A 22 7.98 13.20 37.27
C GLY A 22 7.26 14.34 36.56
N CYS A 23 7.19 14.25 35.22
CA CYS A 23 6.67 15.24 34.25
C CYS A 23 7.66 16.32 33.78
N VAL A 24 8.85 15.93 33.34
CA VAL A 24 9.52 16.71 32.28
C VAL A 24 8.63 16.60 31.04
N ASP A 25 7.95 17.67 30.68
CA ASP A 25 7.16 17.74 29.46
C ASP A 25 8.09 17.62 28.25
N ARG A 26 8.16 16.42 27.67
CA ARG A 26 8.95 16.13 26.47
C ARG A 26 8.17 16.43 25.19
N GLU A 27 6.94 16.91 25.29
CA GLU A 27 6.06 17.12 24.15
C GLU A 27 6.72 17.99 23.06
N PRO A 28 7.38 19.14 23.35
CA PRO A 28 7.99 19.94 22.29
C PRO A 28 9.12 19.21 21.55
N GLN A 29 9.90 18.41 22.28
CA GLN A 29 11.02 17.64 21.72
C GLN A 29 10.51 16.48 20.86
N GLN A 30 9.48 15.77 21.35
CA GLN A 30 8.82 14.69 20.63
C GLN A 30 8.12 15.20 19.37
N ARG A 31 7.46 16.36 19.44
CA ARG A 31 6.83 17.00 18.27
C ARG A 31 7.86 17.39 17.23
N ALA A 32 8.96 18.01 17.64
CA ALA A 32 10.05 18.35 16.74
C ALA A 32 10.68 17.11 16.08
N ALA A 33 10.90 16.03 16.84
CA ALA A 33 11.38 14.76 16.32
C ALA A 33 10.40 14.16 15.30
N PHE A 34 9.09 14.24 15.57
CA PHE A 34 8.07 13.74 14.66
C PHE A 34 7.97 14.55 13.38
N ILE A 35 7.99 15.88 13.46
CA ILE A 35 8.05 16.76 12.29
C ILE A 35 9.26 16.42 11.43
N LEU A 36 10.44 16.28 12.04
CA LEU A 36 11.66 15.92 11.33
C LEU A 36 11.54 14.53 10.66
N PHE A 37 10.98 13.55 11.37
CA PHE A 37 10.72 12.22 10.84
C PHE A 37 9.79 12.28 9.62
N LEU A 38 8.67 12.98 9.70
CA LEU A 38 7.73 13.15 8.59
C LEU A 38 8.41 13.78 7.37
N GLN A 39 9.17 14.86 7.58
CA GLN A 39 9.84 15.56 6.49
C GLN A 39 10.92 14.71 5.81
N THR A 40 11.75 14.02 6.60
CA THR A 40 12.95 13.33 6.09
C THR A 40 12.70 11.88 5.67
N ARG A 41 11.76 11.19 6.32
CA ARG A 41 11.49 9.76 6.09
C ARG A 41 10.24 9.52 5.26
N VAL A 42 9.26 10.41 5.32
CA VAL A 42 8.01 10.26 4.59
C VAL A 42 8.01 11.13 3.35
N THR A 43 8.06 12.46 3.52
CA THR A 43 7.96 13.41 2.41
C THR A 43 9.13 13.30 1.44
N ALA A 44 10.36 13.20 1.95
CA ALA A 44 11.55 13.02 1.13
C ALA A 44 11.79 11.56 0.68
N SER A 45 10.86 10.63 0.97
CA SER A 45 11.01 9.24 0.54
C SER A 45 10.98 9.14 -0.99
N PRO A 46 11.89 8.35 -1.59
CA PRO A 46 11.83 8.08 -3.02
C PRO A 46 10.54 7.32 -3.38
N GLY A 47 10.15 6.32 -2.57
CA GLY A 47 8.98 5.48 -2.79
C GLY A 47 7.79 5.79 -1.88
N ALA A 48 6.67 5.13 -2.14
CA ALA A 48 5.43 5.28 -1.39
C ALA A 48 5.45 4.56 -0.02
N LEU A 49 6.23 3.49 0.10
CA LEU A 49 6.36 2.72 1.34
C LEU A 49 7.47 3.30 2.21
N VAL A 50 7.10 3.69 3.43
CA VAL A 50 8.05 4.22 4.42
C VAL A 50 8.44 3.09 5.36
N ARG A 51 9.74 2.97 5.63
CA ARG A 51 10.22 2.02 6.64
C ARG A 51 9.64 2.41 8.01
N PRO A 52 9.02 1.48 8.75
CA PRO A 52 8.58 1.75 10.11
C PRO A 52 9.72 2.29 10.98
N PRO A 53 9.43 3.19 11.95
CA PRO A 53 10.44 3.66 12.88
C PRO A 53 11.07 2.47 13.62
N SER A 54 12.37 2.53 13.87
CA SER A 54 13.08 1.64 14.78
C SER A 54 12.69 1.89 16.24
N GLU A 55 13.07 1.03 17.18
CA GLU A 55 12.78 1.25 18.60
C GLU A 55 13.32 2.60 19.14
N PRO A 56 14.57 3.00 18.86
CA PRO A 56 15.06 4.30 19.32
C PRO A 56 14.30 5.48 18.70
N GLU A 57 13.88 5.35 17.43
CA GLU A 57 13.02 6.35 16.78
C GLU A 57 11.65 6.39 17.47
N ARG A 58 11.01 5.25 17.76
CA ARG A 58 9.73 5.21 18.51
C ARG A 58 9.84 5.89 19.87
N GLU A 59 10.91 5.64 20.62
CA GLU A 59 11.17 6.29 21.91
C GLU A 59 11.28 7.82 21.76
N ALA A 60 11.98 8.29 20.73
CA ALA A 60 12.14 9.71 20.43
C ALA A 60 10.83 10.39 19.99
N LEU A 61 9.99 9.68 19.23
CA LEU A 61 8.66 10.15 18.81
C LEU A 61 7.66 10.17 19.97
N GLY A 62 7.82 9.29 20.95
CA GLY A 62 6.92 9.15 22.09
C GLY A 62 5.46 8.99 21.66
N GLY A 63 4.59 9.85 22.18
CA GLY A 63 3.14 9.79 21.92
C GLY A 63 2.75 9.98 20.45
N TYR A 64 3.62 10.62 19.64
CA TYR A 64 3.37 10.86 18.23
C TYR A 64 3.42 9.61 17.34
N THR A 65 3.96 8.50 17.86
CA THR A 65 3.89 7.19 17.17
C THR A 65 2.44 6.82 16.81
N ARG A 66 1.47 7.15 17.67
CA ARG A 66 0.03 6.94 17.40
C ARG A 66 -0.51 7.77 16.24
N GLN A 67 0.06 8.94 15.99
CA GLN A 67 -0.33 9.74 14.82
C GLN A 67 0.29 9.18 13.54
N TYR A 68 1.48 8.58 13.64
CA TYR A 68 2.11 7.87 12.52
C TYR A 68 1.35 6.58 12.14
N GLU A 69 0.68 5.93 13.09
CA GLU A 69 -0.15 4.73 12.82
C GLU A 69 -1.19 4.96 11.73
N VAL A 70 -1.71 6.17 11.59
CA VAL A 70 -2.63 6.55 10.48
C VAL A 70 -1.99 6.29 9.11
N ILE A 71 -0.69 6.55 8.96
CA ILE A 71 0.06 6.30 7.73
C ILE A 71 0.46 4.83 7.63
N SER A 72 1.05 4.25 8.68
CA SER A 72 1.57 2.87 8.61
C SER A 72 0.47 1.82 8.43
N ASP A 73 -0.69 1.98 9.06
CA ASP A 73 -1.83 1.07 8.88
C ASP A 73 -2.28 1.01 7.42
N PHE A 74 -2.33 2.17 6.74
CA PHE A 74 -2.62 2.22 5.31
C PHE A 74 -1.52 1.56 4.48
N GLN A 75 -0.25 1.80 4.83
CA GLN A 75 0.89 1.30 4.07
C GLN A 75 0.98 -0.24 4.08
N GLU A 76 0.47 -0.92 5.10
CA GLU A 76 0.35 -2.39 5.07
C GLU A 76 -0.60 -2.85 3.96
N THR A 77 -1.79 -2.24 3.84
CA THR A 77 -2.74 -2.56 2.77
C THR A 77 -2.20 -2.16 1.39
N LEU A 78 -1.49 -1.03 1.30
CA LEU A 78 -0.83 -0.59 0.07
C LEU A 78 0.22 -1.62 -0.38
N LYS A 79 1.06 -2.10 0.53
CA LYS A 79 2.09 -3.11 0.25
C LYS A 79 1.49 -4.39 -0.32
N ASP A 80 0.43 -4.90 0.29
CA ASP A 80 -0.25 -6.11 -0.18
C ASP A 80 -0.92 -5.87 -1.55
N SER A 81 -1.52 -4.71 -1.74
CA SER A 81 -2.12 -4.31 -3.01
C SER A 81 -1.09 -4.19 -4.14
N MET A 82 0.09 -3.64 -3.85
CA MET A 82 1.22 -3.59 -4.78
C MET A 82 1.76 -4.98 -5.12
N ALA A 83 1.74 -5.92 -4.17
CA ALA A 83 2.14 -7.31 -4.42
C ALA A 83 1.13 -8.02 -5.33
N ASP A 84 -0.17 -7.84 -5.10
CA ASP A 84 -1.25 -8.40 -5.92
C ASP A 84 -1.19 -7.87 -7.36
N MET A 85 -1.01 -6.56 -7.52
CA MET A 85 -0.82 -5.93 -8.82
C MET A 85 0.43 -6.44 -9.54
N GLY A 86 1.54 -6.59 -8.81
CA GLY A 86 2.79 -7.12 -9.35
C GLY A 86 2.67 -8.55 -9.83
N GLU A 87 1.94 -9.39 -9.10
CA GLU A 87 1.66 -10.76 -9.52
C GLU A 87 0.78 -10.80 -10.78
N ALA A 88 -0.24 -9.94 -10.87
CA ALA A 88 -1.07 -9.83 -12.07
C ALA A 88 -0.24 -9.42 -13.30
N VAL A 89 0.61 -8.39 -13.18
CA VAL A 89 1.52 -7.98 -14.25
C VAL A 89 2.44 -9.13 -14.67
N ARG A 90 3.07 -9.81 -13.72
CA ARG A 90 3.97 -10.95 -13.99
C ARG A 90 3.26 -12.11 -14.69
N VAL A 91 2.01 -12.36 -14.30
CA VAL A 91 1.17 -13.40 -14.91
C VAL A 91 0.54 -12.93 -16.21
N LEU A 92 0.68 -11.69 -16.64
CA LEU A 92 0.22 -11.20 -17.96
C LEU A 92 1.36 -10.99 -18.97
N THR A 93 2.61 -10.85 -18.53
CA THR A 93 3.78 -10.65 -19.42
C THR A 93 4.36 -11.93 -20.03
N LEU A 94 4.04 -13.12 -19.51
CA LEU A 94 4.65 -14.40 -19.90
C LEU A 94 3.71 -15.33 -20.70
N HIS A 95 3.52 -15.11 -22.02
CA HIS A 95 2.48 -15.86 -22.75
C HIS A 95 2.89 -16.31 -24.15
N SER A 96 3.32 -17.57 -24.26
CA SER A 96 2.97 -18.37 -25.43
C SER A 96 1.49 -18.78 -25.39
N LEU A 97 0.91 -19.10 -26.54
CA LEU A 97 -0.49 -19.48 -26.64
C LEU A 97 -0.86 -20.69 -25.76
N ALA A 98 0.01 -21.70 -25.72
CA ALA A 98 -0.16 -22.88 -24.89
C ALA A 98 -0.18 -22.55 -23.39
N GLU A 99 0.62 -21.56 -22.97
CA GLU A 99 0.62 -21.09 -21.58
C GLU A 99 -0.66 -20.33 -21.22
N VAL A 100 -1.23 -19.54 -22.13
CA VAL A 100 -2.53 -18.86 -21.89
C VAL A 100 -3.62 -19.90 -21.67
N ALA A 101 -3.71 -20.88 -22.57
CA ALA A 101 -4.73 -21.94 -22.50
C ALA A 101 -4.64 -22.73 -21.18
N ALA A 102 -3.44 -23.07 -20.73
CA ALA A 102 -3.23 -23.81 -19.48
C ALA A 102 -3.51 -23.00 -18.20
N ARG A 103 -3.58 -21.66 -18.27
CA ARG A 103 -3.64 -20.75 -17.11
C ARG A 103 -5.01 -20.12 -16.86
N GLY A 104 -6.07 -20.54 -17.55
CA GLY A 104 -7.42 -19.96 -17.43
C GLY A 104 -7.90 -19.76 -15.98
N MET A 105 -7.81 -20.80 -15.14
CA MET A 105 -8.20 -20.72 -13.72
C MET A 105 -7.36 -19.68 -12.95
N ARG A 106 -6.07 -19.54 -13.28
CA ARG A 106 -5.18 -18.57 -12.62
C ARG A 106 -5.59 -17.14 -12.95
N PHE A 107 -5.97 -16.85 -14.20
CA PHE A 107 -6.44 -15.51 -14.57
C PHE A 107 -7.71 -15.13 -13.81
N GLN A 108 -8.67 -16.05 -13.69
CA GLN A 108 -9.90 -15.82 -12.93
C GLN A 108 -9.64 -15.61 -11.43
N ALA A 109 -8.74 -16.40 -10.85
CA ALA A 109 -8.34 -16.24 -9.44
C ALA A 109 -7.68 -14.88 -9.20
N LEU A 110 -6.78 -14.44 -10.10
CA LEU A 110 -6.15 -13.13 -10.01
C LEU A 110 -7.13 -11.99 -10.23
N GLN A 111 -8.09 -12.12 -11.15
CA GLN A 111 -9.11 -11.10 -11.37
C GLN A 111 -9.96 -10.89 -10.11
N THR A 112 -10.36 -11.99 -9.46
CA THR A 112 -11.08 -11.95 -8.18
C THR A 112 -10.24 -11.31 -7.08
N ARG A 113 -8.96 -11.70 -6.99
CA ARG A 113 -8.01 -11.13 -6.01
C ARG A 113 -7.79 -9.64 -6.22
N LEU A 114 -7.65 -9.17 -7.47
CA LEU A 114 -7.53 -7.74 -7.77
C LEU A 114 -8.79 -6.97 -7.37
N ALA A 115 -9.98 -7.51 -7.64
CA ALA A 115 -11.22 -6.87 -7.23
C ALA A 115 -11.33 -6.74 -5.69
N GLN A 116 -10.91 -7.77 -4.96
CA GLN A 116 -10.84 -7.75 -3.49
C GLN A 116 -9.79 -6.76 -2.98
N SER A 117 -8.60 -6.76 -3.57
CA SER A 117 -7.51 -5.84 -3.26
C SER A 117 -7.93 -4.38 -3.49
N ARG A 118 -8.63 -4.08 -4.60
CA ARG A 118 -9.20 -2.76 -4.88
C ARG A 118 -10.14 -2.30 -3.77
N GLN A 119 -11.06 -3.18 -3.34
CA GLN A 119 -11.99 -2.87 -2.26
C GLN A 119 -11.28 -2.66 -0.92
N ALA A 120 -10.27 -3.47 -0.61
CA ALA A 120 -9.46 -3.33 0.59
C ALA A 120 -8.73 -1.97 0.60
N LEU A 121 -8.11 -1.59 -0.52
CA LEU A 121 -7.40 -0.31 -0.66
C LEU A 121 -8.34 0.90 -0.53
N LEU A 122 -9.54 0.84 -1.12
CA LEU A 122 -10.56 1.89 -0.95
C LEU A 122 -10.97 2.05 0.52
N LYS A 123 -11.21 0.94 1.22
CA LYS A 123 -11.56 0.95 2.65
C LYS A 123 -10.41 1.48 3.51
N ALA A 124 -9.19 1.04 3.24
CA ALA A 124 -8.01 1.49 3.97
C ALA A 124 -7.78 2.99 3.78
N ARG A 125 -7.94 3.51 2.56
CA ARG A 125 -7.88 4.95 2.28
C ARG A 125 -8.94 5.72 3.07
N ALA A 126 -10.21 5.27 3.03
CA ALA A 126 -11.29 5.93 3.74
C ALA A 126 -11.04 5.95 5.26
N ARG A 127 -10.58 4.82 5.84
CA ARG A 127 -10.20 4.73 7.26
C ARG A 127 -9.06 5.69 7.61
N ALA A 128 -8.04 5.78 6.76
CA ALA A 128 -6.93 6.70 6.96
C ALA A 128 -7.38 8.18 6.88
N ASP A 129 -8.27 8.50 5.93
CA ASP A 129 -8.81 9.86 5.76
C ASP A 129 -9.64 10.28 6.98
N GLU A 130 -10.47 9.37 7.50
CA GLU A 130 -11.23 9.58 8.74
C GLU A 130 -10.32 9.74 9.96
N ALA A 131 -9.35 8.83 10.13
CA ALA A 131 -8.42 8.88 11.25
C ALA A 131 -7.58 10.17 11.23
N ARG A 132 -7.12 10.61 10.04
CA ARG A 132 -6.44 11.90 9.86
C ARG A 132 -7.34 13.08 10.26
N ALA A 133 -8.60 13.07 9.86
CA ALA A 133 -9.53 14.16 10.17
C ALA A 133 -9.81 14.28 11.68
N ALA A 134 -9.73 13.17 12.41
CA ALA A 134 -9.91 13.13 13.87
C ALA A 134 -8.65 13.58 14.66
N LEU A 135 -7.48 13.76 14.01
CA LEU A 135 -6.26 14.17 14.70
C LEU A 135 -6.34 15.63 15.15
N LEU A 136 -6.14 15.85 16.45
CA LEU A 136 -5.89 17.17 17.02
C LEU A 136 -4.38 17.44 17.00
N GLN A 137 -3.96 18.38 16.16
CA GLN A 137 -2.54 18.70 15.95
C GLN A 137 -2.30 20.20 16.15
N ALA A 138 -1.12 20.54 16.69
CA ALA A 138 -0.59 21.89 16.64
C ALA A 138 -0.30 22.30 15.18
N ASP A 139 -0.30 23.60 14.90
CA ASP A 139 -0.21 24.12 13.53
C ASP A 139 1.08 23.71 12.81
N ASP A 140 2.21 23.73 13.51
CA ASP A 140 3.52 23.31 12.99
C ASP A 140 3.52 21.83 12.57
N LEU A 141 2.93 20.97 13.39
CA LEU A 141 2.79 19.57 13.09
C LEU A 141 1.83 19.33 11.93
N LYS A 142 0.69 20.04 11.88
CA LYS A 142 -0.28 19.91 10.79
C LYS A 142 0.34 20.28 9.44
N GLN A 143 1.20 21.31 9.42
CA GLN A 143 1.95 21.72 8.22
C GLN A 143 2.92 20.63 7.74
N ALA A 144 3.57 19.88 8.65
CA ALA A 144 4.45 18.77 8.29
C ALA A 144 3.68 17.48 7.94
N PHE A 145 2.59 17.19 8.65
CA PHE A 145 1.80 15.96 8.48
C PHE A 145 1.02 15.95 7.17
N THR A 146 0.49 17.09 6.74
CA THR A 146 -0.30 17.18 5.49
C THR A 146 0.46 16.70 4.24
N PRO A 147 1.66 17.21 3.92
CA PRO A 147 2.43 16.71 2.77
C PRO A 147 2.89 15.26 2.95
N ALA A 148 3.26 14.86 4.18
CA ALA A 148 3.63 13.48 4.48
C ALA A 148 2.48 12.50 4.21
N TYR A 149 1.27 12.83 4.66
CA TYR A 149 0.07 12.05 4.40
C TYR A 149 -0.27 12.00 2.92
N HIS A 150 -0.19 13.13 2.21
CA HIS A 150 -0.42 13.15 0.76
C HIS A 150 0.54 12.18 0.04
N LYS A 151 1.83 12.26 0.37
CA LYS A 151 2.88 11.44 -0.26
C LYS A 151 2.76 9.95 0.03
N ALA A 152 2.39 9.58 1.27
CA ALA A 152 2.38 8.19 1.72
C ALA A 152 1.01 7.50 1.60
N VAL A 153 -0.08 8.27 1.48
CA VAL A 153 -1.45 7.74 1.47
C VAL A 153 -2.19 8.17 0.21
N THR A 154 -2.44 9.47 0.04
CA THR A 154 -3.33 9.98 -1.00
C THR A 154 -2.85 9.66 -2.41
N GLU A 155 -1.60 10.01 -2.71
CA GLU A 155 -0.98 9.82 -4.02
C GLU A 155 -0.86 8.32 -4.40
N PRO A 156 -0.24 7.45 -3.59
CA PRO A 156 -0.12 6.04 -3.96
C PRO A 156 -1.46 5.31 -4.03
N ALA A 157 -2.44 5.65 -3.19
CA ALA A 157 -3.79 5.12 -3.32
C ALA A 157 -4.39 5.50 -4.69
N GLY A 158 -4.31 6.78 -5.08
CA GLY A 158 -4.81 7.26 -6.37
C GLY A 158 -4.16 6.54 -7.55
N THR A 159 -2.82 6.45 -7.54
CA THR A 159 -2.05 5.78 -8.58
C THR A 159 -2.46 4.31 -8.72
N LEU A 160 -2.51 3.57 -7.62
CA LEU A 160 -2.82 2.13 -7.69
C LEU A 160 -4.30 1.88 -8.03
N LEU A 161 -5.22 2.69 -7.49
CA LEU A 161 -6.65 2.59 -7.78
C LEU A 161 -6.96 2.77 -9.28
N ALA A 162 -6.23 3.64 -9.96
CA ALA A 162 -6.38 3.88 -11.39
C ALA A 162 -5.98 2.68 -12.27
N LEU A 163 -5.13 1.77 -11.77
CA LEU A 163 -4.66 0.60 -12.53
C LEU A 163 -5.65 -0.58 -12.51
N TYR A 164 -6.46 -0.71 -11.46
CA TYR A 164 -7.29 -1.91 -11.28
C TYR A 164 -8.26 -2.17 -12.44
N PRO A 165 -9.06 -1.21 -12.94
CA PRO A 165 -10.04 -1.52 -14.00
C PRO A 165 -9.37 -2.11 -15.24
N THR A 166 -8.28 -1.50 -15.69
CA THR A 166 -7.54 -1.96 -16.87
C THR A 166 -6.92 -3.34 -16.66
N MET A 167 -6.38 -3.62 -15.48
CA MET A 167 -5.76 -4.92 -15.17
C MET A 167 -6.80 -6.03 -14.97
N GLU A 168 -7.94 -5.70 -14.34
CA GLU A 168 -9.11 -6.59 -14.23
C GLU A 168 -9.67 -6.96 -15.61
N ASP A 169 -9.77 -5.98 -16.52
CA ASP A 169 -10.19 -6.20 -17.91
C ASP A 169 -9.18 -7.07 -18.67
N THR A 170 -7.89 -6.80 -18.52
CA THR A 170 -6.83 -7.55 -19.20
C THR A 170 -6.80 -9.02 -18.74
N LEU A 171 -6.96 -9.28 -17.44
CA LEU A 171 -7.12 -10.64 -16.92
C LEU A 171 -8.41 -11.30 -17.44
N GLY A 172 -9.49 -10.53 -17.58
CA GLY A 172 -10.73 -11.00 -18.20
C GLY A 172 -10.56 -11.38 -19.67
N ASP A 173 -9.83 -10.57 -20.44
CA ASP A 173 -9.48 -10.84 -21.84
C ASP A 173 -8.65 -12.14 -21.94
N ALA A 174 -7.62 -12.30 -21.10
CA ALA A 174 -6.79 -13.49 -21.03
C ALA A 174 -7.60 -14.75 -20.63
N GLY A 175 -8.49 -14.62 -19.64
CA GLY A 175 -9.40 -15.69 -19.23
C GLY A 175 -10.33 -16.15 -20.35
N ARG A 176 -10.85 -15.22 -21.17
CA ARG A 176 -11.69 -15.57 -22.34
C ARG A 176 -10.90 -16.28 -23.43
N VAL A 177 -9.65 -15.88 -23.70
CA VAL A 177 -8.77 -16.61 -24.62
C VAL A 177 -8.55 -18.04 -24.12
N ALA A 178 -8.24 -18.21 -22.82
CA ALA A 178 -8.00 -19.52 -22.23
C ALA A 178 -9.25 -20.42 -22.29
N ALA A 179 -10.42 -19.90 -21.91
CA ALA A 179 -11.67 -20.64 -21.97
C ALA A 179 -12.06 -21.04 -23.40
N TYR A 180 -11.81 -20.15 -24.37
CA TYR A 180 -12.07 -20.44 -25.77
C TYR A 180 -11.15 -21.55 -26.31
N ALA A 181 -9.85 -21.48 -25.99
CA ALA A 181 -8.88 -22.50 -26.37
C ALA A 181 -9.23 -23.87 -25.78
N GLN A 182 -9.60 -23.93 -24.51
CA GLN A 182 -10.01 -25.18 -23.84
C GLN A 182 -11.28 -25.78 -24.45
N SER A 183 -12.30 -24.95 -24.71
CA SER A 183 -13.58 -25.43 -25.27
C SER A 183 -13.49 -25.91 -26.72
N HIS A 184 -12.42 -25.57 -27.43
CA HIS A 184 -12.21 -25.91 -28.84
C HIS A 184 -10.90 -26.66 -29.07
N GLU A 185 -10.35 -27.32 -28.04
CA GLU A 185 -9.03 -27.97 -28.11
C GLU A 185 -8.96 -29.05 -29.21
N GLU A 186 -10.05 -29.77 -29.46
CA GLU A 186 -10.13 -30.78 -30.53
C GLU A 186 -10.21 -30.18 -31.95
N GLN A 187 -10.56 -28.90 -32.05
CA GLN A 187 -10.74 -28.17 -33.32
C GLN A 187 -9.56 -27.23 -33.63
N LEU A 188 -8.78 -26.89 -32.60
CA LEU A 188 -7.57 -26.08 -32.64
C LEU A 188 -6.33 -26.99 -32.69
N VAL A 189 -6.01 -27.54 -33.86
CA VAL A 189 -4.75 -28.28 -34.05
C VAL A 189 -3.63 -27.28 -34.31
N VAL A 190 -2.75 -27.10 -33.32
CA VAL A 190 -1.50 -26.35 -33.47
C VAL A 190 -0.47 -27.30 -34.07
N ASP A 191 -0.24 -27.21 -35.38
CA ASP A 191 0.77 -28.02 -36.08
C ASP A 191 1.93 -27.13 -36.58
N GLY A 192 2.99 -27.03 -35.79
CA GLY A 192 4.17 -26.23 -36.14
C GLY A 192 3.88 -24.73 -36.36
N ALA A 193 4.37 -24.16 -37.46
CA ALA A 193 4.26 -22.72 -37.77
C ALA A 193 2.89 -22.30 -38.35
N LEU A 194 1.97 -23.24 -38.58
CA LEU A 194 0.66 -22.98 -39.17
C LEU A 194 -0.43 -23.67 -38.35
N ALA A 195 -1.20 -22.90 -37.59
CA ALA A 195 -2.40 -23.42 -36.94
C ALA A 195 -3.45 -23.80 -38.01
N GLN A 196 -3.66 -25.10 -38.25
CA GLN A 196 -4.79 -25.58 -39.04
C GLN A 196 -5.99 -25.72 -38.11
N VAL A 197 -6.83 -24.70 -38.09
CA VAL A 197 -8.14 -24.78 -37.45
C VAL A 197 -9.08 -25.46 -38.43
N ARG A 198 -9.72 -26.55 -38.00
CA ARG A 198 -10.64 -27.31 -38.87
C ARG A 198 -11.92 -26.53 -39.20
N ASP A 199 -12.27 -25.56 -38.37
CA ASP A 199 -13.41 -24.67 -38.52
C ASP A 199 -12.94 -23.20 -38.68
N PRO A 200 -13.11 -22.57 -39.87
CA PRO A 200 -12.75 -21.18 -40.11
C PRO A 200 -13.42 -20.18 -39.17
N SER A 201 -14.64 -20.45 -38.70
CA SER A 201 -15.35 -19.59 -37.76
C SER A 201 -14.70 -19.61 -36.38
N VAL A 202 -14.24 -20.79 -35.95
CA VAL A 202 -13.52 -20.96 -34.69
C VAL A 202 -12.19 -20.19 -34.71
N GLN A 203 -11.49 -20.24 -35.84
CA GLN A 203 -10.25 -19.50 -36.05
C GLN A 203 -10.45 -17.99 -36.01
N ALA A 204 -11.47 -17.48 -36.73
CA ALA A 204 -11.76 -16.06 -36.80
C ALA A 204 -12.09 -15.48 -35.41
N GLN A 205 -12.91 -16.19 -34.64
CA GLN A 205 -13.26 -15.79 -33.28
C GLN A 205 -12.05 -15.85 -32.34
N PHE A 206 -11.21 -16.89 -32.45
CA PHE A 206 -9.99 -16.99 -31.65
C PHE A 206 -8.99 -15.87 -31.94
N ASN A 207 -8.75 -15.57 -33.23
CA ASN A 207 -7.90 -14.46 -33.65
C ASN A 207 -8.41 -13.11 -33.14
N THR A 208 -9.74 -12.93 -33.09
CA THR A 208 -10.37 -11.72 -32.52
C THR A 208 -10.07 -11.58 -31.03
N LEU A 209 -10.14 -12.68 -30.26
CA LEU A 209 -9.81 -12.66 -28.84
C LEU A 209 -8.31 -12.38 -28.61
N LEU A 210 -7.44 -12.99 -29.40
CA LEU A 210 -5.99 -12.74 -29.35
C LEU A 210 -5.64 -11.31 -29.72
N ALA A 211 -6.25 -10.75 -30.77
CA ALA A 211 -6.02 -9.36 -31.17
C ALA A 211 -6.39 -8.38 -30.06
N ARG A 212 -7.52 -8.63 -29.36
CA ARG A 212 -7.92 -7.84 -28.20
C ARG A 212 -6.90 -7.92 -27.06
N LEU A 213 -6.49 -9.13 -26.69
CA LEU A 213 -5.50 -9.34 -25.62
C LEU A 213 -4.15 -8.70 -25.96
N ASN A 214 -3.67 -8.88 -27.19
CA ASN A 214 -2.42 -8.27 -27.66
C ASN A 214 -2.46 -6.74 -27.62
N GLY A 215 -3.64 -6.15 -27.88
CA GLY A 215 -3.88 -4.71 -27.74
C GLY A 215 -3.70 -4.18 -26.31
N ARG A 216 -3.67 -5.04 -25.28
CA ARG A 216 -3.46 -4.67 -23.87
C ARG A 216 -1.99 -4.57 -23.46
N SER A 217 -1.04 -4.86 -24.35
CA SER A 217 0.40 -4.84 -24.00
C SER A 217 0.85 -3.51 -23.40
N GLY A 218 0.37 -2.38 -23.95
CA GLY A 218 0.67 -1.05 -23.41
C GLY A 218 0.10 -0.80 -22.01
N ASP A 219 -1.03 -1.42 -21.68
CA ASP A 219 -1.65 -1.33 -20.35
C ASP A 219 -0.78 -2.05 -19.30
N ILE A 220 -0.26 -3.23 -19.65
CA ILE A 220 0.62 -4.02 -18.79
C ILE A 220 1.95 -3.28 -18.55
N ASP A 221 2.54 -2.71 -19.60
CA ASP A 221 3.76 -1.90 -19.50
C ASP A 221 3.56 -0.66 -18.63
N ALA A 222 2.42 0.02 -18.79
CA ALA A 222 2.06 1.18 -17.98
C ALA A 222 1.91 0.78 -16.51
N ALA A 223 1.22 -0.32 -16.22
CA ALA A 223 1.08 -0.85 -14.87
C ALA A 223 2.44 -1.21 -14.24
N GLN A 224 3.34 -1.83 -15.00
CA GLN A 224 4.69 -2.15 -14.53
C GLN A 224 5.49 -0.89 -14.18
N ARG A 225 5.45 0.14 -15.04
CA ARG A 225 6.14 1.42 -14.78
C ARG A 225 5.60 2.11 -13.53
N GLN A 226 4.29 2.20 -13.41
CA GLN A 226 3.63 2.82 -12.25
C GLN A 226 3.95 2.07 -10.95
N LEU A 227 3.89 0.73 -10.97
CA LEU A 227 4.25 -0.08 -9.81
C LEU A 227 5.73 0.09 -9.42
N SER A 228 6.61 0.22 -10.41
CA SER A 228 8.03 0.46 -10.17
C SER A 228 8.25 1.81 -9.49
N ALA A 229 7.63 2.88 -10.02
CA ALA A 229 7.70 4.22 -9.45
C ALA A 229 7.20 4.28 -7.99
N LEU A 230 6.19 3.48 -7.63
CA LEU A 230 5.70 3.38 -6.25
C LEU A 230 6.71 2.71 -5.29
N LYS A 231 7.53 1.77 -5.78
CA LYS A 231 8.54 1.08 -4.96
C LYS A 231 9.76 1.98 -4.71
N SER A 232 10.22 2.66 -5.76
CA SER A 232 11.24 3.71 -5.79
C SER A 232 11.29 4.27 -7.23
N PRO A 233 11.58 5.56 -7.47
CA PRO A 233 11.81 6.05 -8.81
C PRO A 233 13.06 5.35 -9.38
N THR A 234 13.01 4.95 -10.63
CA THR A 234 14.22 4.61 -11.40
C THR A 234 15.06 5.90 -11.48
N PRO A 235 16.37 5.85 -11.16
CA PRO A 235 17.26 7.00 -11.31
C PRO A 235 17.35 7.47 -12.77
#